data_AF-A0A9P5TF69-F1
#
_entry.id   AF-A0A9P5TF69-F1
#
_cell.length_a   1.000
_cell.length_b   1.000
_cell.length_c   1.000
_cell.angle_alpha   90.00
_cell.angle_beta   90.00
_cell.angle_gamma   90.00
#
_symmetry.space_group_name_H-M   'P 1'
#
loop_
_entity.id
_entity.type
_entity.pdbx_description
1 polymer ?
#
loop_
_entity_poly.entity_id
_entity_poly.type
_entity_poly.pdbx_seq_one_letter_code
_entity_poly.pdbx_strand_id
1 'polypeptide(L)'
;MQSIPSFGSPRVQVKTLLSMILASTKTAMQEYENAGFSIPAPDSPEAHPSDFASNLVDLQKSIIILEGACCKLVQTLAPPVHMLRNHLMTPAEQPCLWVAVESKIPDILTQSPNGMHVNEIAKIAPKFLEPQKLSHIIHFLASRGYFREVSYNVFANNHLSLTLLSSNPL
;
A
#
# COMPACT_ATOMS: atom_id res chain seq x y z
N MET A 1 15.78 22.04 37.03
CA MET A 1 14.63 21.20 36.61
C MET A 1 13.90 21.94 35.50
N GLN A 2 14.19 21.63 34.24
CA GLN A 2 13.43 22.18 33.11
C GLN A 2 12.07 21.49 33.05
N SER A 3 11.02 22.30 33.06
CA SER A 3 9.62 21.89 33.02
C SER A 3 9.36 21.11 31.72
N ILE A 4 8.98 19.84 31.85
CA ILE A 4 8.50 19.04 30.73
C ILE A 4 7.26 19.76 30.16
N PRO A 5 7.22 20.10 28.86
CA PRO A 5 6.07 20.78 28.29
C PRO A 5 4.84 19.89 28.48
N SER A 6 3.80 20.44 29.12
CA SER A 6 2.56 19.71 29.35
C SER A 6 1.97 19.34 27.99
N PHE A 7 1.98 18.05 27.67
CA PHE A 7 1.26 17.53 26.52
C PHE A 7 -0.20 17.98 26.66
N GLY A 8 -0.65 18.86 25.75
CA GLY A 8 -2.03 19.34 25.73
C GLY A 8 -3.00 18.14 25.78
N SER A 9 -4.21 18.35 26.30
CA SER A 9 -5.14 17.23 26.53
C SER A 9 -5.26 16.31 25.29
N PRO A 10 -5.44 14.98 25.46
CA PRO A 10 -5.53 14.04 24.33
C PRO A 10 -6.54 14.46 23.26
N ARG A 11 -7.63 15.14 23.66
CA ARG A 11 -8.63 15.71 22.74
C ARG A 11 -8.06 16.82 21.84
N VAL A 12 -7.19 17.67 22.37
CA VAL A 12 -6.50 18.71 21.59
C VAL A 12 -5.55 18.06 20.59
N GLN A 13 -4.79 17.04 21.01
CA GLN A 13 -3.88 16.32 20.12
C GLN A 13 -4.60 15.67 18.93
N VAL A 14 -5.72 14.99 19.17
CA VAL A 14 -6.55 14.40 18.10
C VAL A 14 -7.03 15.47 17.11
N LYS A 15 -7.50 16.63 17.61
CA LYS A 15 -7.91 17.75 16.74
C LYS A 15 -6.74 18.30 15.93
N THR A 16 -5.56 18.43 16.53
CA THR A 16 -4.34 18.86 15.84
C THR A 16 -3.97 17.87 14.73
N LEU A 17 -3.99 16.56 15.01
CA LEU A 17 -3.70 15.53 14.01
C LEU A 17 -4.68 15.58 12.83
N LEU A 18 -5.99 15.76 13.09
CA LEU A 18 -6.98 15.94 12.03
C LEU A 18 -6.70 17.17 11.17
N SER A 19 -6.31 18.30 11.80
CA SER A 19 -5.95 19.51 11.06
C SER A 19 -4.70 19.30 10.19
N MET A 20 -3.71 18.55 10.69
CA MET A 20 -2.50 18.20 9.92
C MET A 20 -2.84 17.31 8.73
N ILE A 21 -3.66 16.28 8.92
CA ILE A 21 -4.13 15.40 7.83
C ILE A 21 -4.83 16.21 6.75
N LEU A 22 -5.74 17.11 7.14
CA LEU A 22 -6.48 17.93 6.19
C LEU A 22 -5.57 18.91 5.45
N ALA A 23 -4.62 19.53 6.14
CA ALA A 23 -3.66 20.44 5.52
C ALA A 23 -2.73 19.71 4.55
N SER A 24 -2.09 18.61 4.97
CA SER A 24 -1.16 17.85 4.14
C SER A 24 -1.84 17.21 2.93
N THR A 25 -3.09 16.74 3.08
CA THR A 25 -3.89 16.22 1.95
C THR A 25 -4.13 17.31 0.90
N LYS A 26 -4.53 18.51 1.32
CA LYS A 26 -4.75 19.64 0.39
C LYS A 26 -3.47 20.04 -0.32
N THR A 27 -2.36 20.12 0.40
CA THR A 27 -1.05 20.42 -0.20
C THR A 27 -0.65 19.33 -1.19
N ALA A 28 -0.79 18.04 -0.84
CA ALA A 28 -0.48 16.95 -1.76
C ALA A 28 -1.32 17.00 -3.05
N MET A 29 -2.63 17.26 -2.94
CA MET A 29 -3.51 17.44 -4.11
C MET A 29 -3.03 18.60 -5.00
N GLN A 30 -2.70 19.73 -4.39
CA GLN A 30 -2.19 20.89 -5.11
C GLN A 30 -0.83 20.60 -5.79
N GLU A 31 0.06 19.85 -5.14
CA GLU A 31 1.34 19.47 -5.74
C GLU A 31 1.18 18.51 -6.94
N TYR A 32 0.20 17.60 -6.89
CA TYR A 32 -0.16 16.81 -8.08
C TYR A 32 -0.61 17.72 -9.23
N GLU A 33 -1.50 18.68 -8.97
CA GLU A 33 -1.98 19.64 -9.97
C GLU A 33 -0.85 20.52 -10.52
N ASN A 34 0.02 21.05 -9.66
CA ASN A 34 1.18 21.88 -10.02
C ASN A 34 2.16 21.12 -10.92
N ALA A 35 2.35 19.82 -10.65
CA ALA A 35 3.18 18.94 -11.46
C ALA A 35 2.51 18.50 -12.78
N GLY A 36 1.24 18.86 -13.00
CA GLY A 36 0.46 18.49 -14.17
C GLY A 36 -0.01 17.03 -14.17
N PHE A 37 -0.08 16.41 -12.99
CA PHE A 37 -0.49 15.03 -12.82
C PHE A 37 -1.89 14.94 -12.20
N SER A 38 -2.64 13.91 -12.60
CA SER A 38 -3.84 13.49 -11.85
C SER A 38 -3.45 12.82 -10.53
N ILE A 39 -4.40 12.64 -9.63
CA ILE A 39 -4.21 11.80 -8.44
C ILE A 39 -4.24 10.33 -8.88
N PRO A 40 -3.25 9.50 -8.50
CA PRO A 40 -3.23 8.09 -8.86
C PRO A 40 -4.38 7.32 -8.20
N ALA A 41 -5.01 6.43 -8.97
CA ALA A 41 -5.99 5.50 -8.44
C ALA A 41 -5.27 4.23 -7.92
N PRO A 42 -5.42 3.86 -6.64
CA PRO A 42 -4.70 2.72 -6.05
C PRO A 42 -4.95 1.38 -6.78
N ASP A 43 -6.17 1.18 -7.27
CA ASP A 43 -6.60 -0.03 -7.97
C ASP A 43 -6.31 0.00 -9.48
N SER A 44 -5.63 1.04 -9.98
CA SER A 44 -5.26 1.15 -11.39
C SER A 44 -4.29 0.03 -11.79
N PRO A 45 -4.55 -0.73 -12.87
CA PRO A 45 -3.61 -1.71 -13.40
C PRO A 45 -2.50 -1.06 -14.26
N GLU A 46 -2.39 0.27 -14.26
CA GLU A 46 -1.44 1.05 -15.06
C GLU A 46 -0.54 1.90 -14.18
N ALA A 47 0.73 2.01 -14.57
CA ALA A 47 1.69 2.88 -13.91
C ALA A 47 1.29 4.34 -14.10
N HIS A 48 1.40 5.14 -13.05
CA HIS A 48 1.04 6.54 -13.09
C HIS A 48 2.23 7.39 -13.55
N PRO A 49 2.06 8.44 -14.36
CA PRO A 49 3.17 9.27 -14.82
C PRO A 49 4.05 9.85 -13.70
N SER A 50 3.47 10.06 -12.51
CA SER A 50 4.23 10.52 -11.33
C SER A 50 5.26 9.52 -10.82
N ASP A 51 5.10 8.21 -11.12
CA ASP A 51 6.00 7.16 -10.61
C ASP A 51 7.41 7.29 -11.20
N PHE A 52 7.52 7.92 -12.37
CA PHE A 52 8.78 8.16 -13.08
C PHE A 52 9.32 9.58 -12.87
N ALA A 53 8.63 10.42 -12.12
CA ALA A 53 9.01 11.81 -11.91
C ALA A 53 10.05 11.93 -10.77
N SER A 54 11.17 12.59 -11.05
CA SER A 54 12.27 12.76 -10.08
C SER A 54 12.17 14.02 -9.21
N ASN A 55 11.30 14.98 -9.56
CA ASN A 55 11.24 16.31 -8.94
C ASN A 55 9.94 16.54 -8.14
N LEU A 56 9.56 15.61 -7.28
CA LEU A 56 8.32 15.68 -6.46
C LEU A 56 8.59 15.82 -4.96
N VAL A 57 9.64 16.56 -4.59
CA VAL A 57 10.11 16.66 -3.19
C VAL A 57 9.05 17.21 -2.24
N ASP A 58 8.30 18.25 -2.65
CA ASP A 58 7.29 18.86 -1.77
C ASP A 58 6.01 18.02 -1.67
N LEU A 59 5.66 17.29 -2.73
CA LEU A 59 4.66 16.23 -2.66
C LEU A 59 5.07 15.12 -1.68
N GLN A 60 6.30 14.62 -1.78
CA GLN A 60 6.83 13.58 -0.89
C GLN A 60 6.81 14.03 0.57
N LYS A 61 7.23 15.27 0.88
CA LYS A 61 7.14 15.83 2.24
C LYS A 61 5.70 15.82 2.75
N SER A 62 4.75 16.23 1.91
CA SER A 62 3.33 16.27 2.27
C SER A 62 2.79 14.86 2.57
N ILE A 63 3.18 13.87 1.77
CA ILE A 63 2.83 12.45 1.98
C ILE A 63 3.42 11.93 3.30
N ILE A 64 4.70 12.18 3.59
CA ILE A 64 5.35 11.74 4.85
C ILE A 64 4.62 12.33 6.07
N ILE A 65 4.25 13.61 6.01
CA ILE A 65 3.50 14.26 7.10
C ILE A 65 2.10 13.64 7.24
N LEU A 66 1.42 13.38 6.12
CA LEU A 66 0.12 12.73 6.09
C LEU A 66 0.18 11.33 6.72
N GLU A 67 1.14 10.50 6.30
CA GLU A 67 1.36 9.15 6.82
C GLU A 67 1.62 9.17 8.33
N GLY A 68 2.54 10.04 8.78
CA GLY A 68 2.85 10.19 10.20
C GLY A 68 1.65 10.63 11.03
N ALA A 69 0.86 11.59 10.54
CA ALA A 69 -0.33 12.07 11.23
C ALA A 69 -1.43 11.01 11.30
N CYS A 70 -1.69 10.29 10.21
CA CYS A 70 -2.63 9.17 10.16
C CYS A 70 -2.22 8.05 11.13
N CYS A 71 -0.95 7.63 11.08
CA CYS A 71 -0.42 6.61 11.98
C CYS A 71 -0.59 7.01 13.45
N LYS A 72 -0.23 8.25 13.80
CA LYS A 72 -0.34 8.75 15.17
C LYS A 72 -1.79 8.88 15.63
N LEU A 73 -2.69 9.28 14.75
CA LEU A 73 -4.12 9.37 15.04
C LEU A 73 -4.69 7.99 15.38
N VAL A 74 -4.39 6.99 14.55
CA VAL A 74 -4.81 5.59 14.78
C VAL A 74 -4.23 5.07 16.09
N GLN A 75 -2.94 5.27 16.36
CA GLN A 75 -2.30 4.87 17.62
C GLN A 75 -2.92 5.52 18.87
N THR A 76 -3.46 6.72 18.74
CA THR A 76 -4.03 7.47 19.86
C THR A 76 -5.45 7.00 20.19
N LEU A 77 -6.22 6.57 19.19
CA LEU A 77 -7.63 6.18 19.35
C LEU A 77 -7.83 4.66 19.45
N ALA A 78 -6.94 3.86 18.86
CA ALA A 78 -7.09 2.41 18.83
C ALA A 78 -6.70 1.75 20.17
N PRO A 79 -7.38 0.66 20.57
CA PRO A 79 -6.97 -0.13 21.73
C PRO A 79 -5.55 -0.70 21.54
N PRO A 80 -4.67 -0.70 22.57
CA PRO A 80 -3.31 -1.21 22.45
C PRO A 80 -3.20 -2.66 21.95
N VAL A 81 -4.11 -3.53 22.38
CA VAL A 81 -4.15 -4.95 21.95
C VAL A 81 -4.46 -5.06 20.45
N HIS A 82 -5.34 -4.21 19.93
CA HIS A 82 -5.65 -4.16 18.50
C HIS A 82 -4.42 -3.75 17.68
N MET A 83 -3.70 -2.72 18.13
CA MET A 83 -2.48 -2.26 17.49
C MET A 83 -1.39 -3.32 17.51
N LEU A 84 -1.15 -3.94 18.67
CA LEU A 84 -0.16 -5.00 18.82
C LEU A 84 -0.45 -6.16 17.87
N ARG A 85 -1.70 -6.60 17.77
CA ARG A 85 -2.10 -7.66 16.83
C ARG A 85 -1.79 -7.26 15.38
N ASN A 86 -2.13 -6.05 14.96
CA ASN A 86 -1.87 -5.59 13.60
C ASN A 86 -0.36 -5.56 13.28
N HIS A 87 0.46 -5.11 14.22
CA HIS A 87 1.92 -5.11 14.09
C HIS A 87 2.52 -6.53 14.08
N LEU A 88 1.96 -7.46 14.85
CA LEU A 88 2.41 -8.86 14.87
C LEU A 88 2.06 -9.63 13.59
N MET A 89 1.13 -9.16 12.78
CA MET A 89 0.80 -9.78 11.49
C MET A 89 1.67 -9.25 10.34
N THR A 90 2.31 -8.09 10.48
CA THR A 90 3.23 -7.51 9.47
C THR A 90 4.36 -8.46 9.04
N PRO A 91 4.99 -9.28 9.93
CA PRO A 91 6.00 -10.25 9.52
C PRO A 91 5.54 -11.30 8.50
N ALA A 92 4.23 -11.53 8.35
CA ALA A 92 3.70 -12.45 7.34
C ALA A 92 3.67 -11.83 5.93
N GLU A 93 3.73 -10.50 5.80
CA GLU A 93 3.72 -9.79 4.50
C GLU A 93 4.97 -10.06 3.70
N GLN A 94 6.13 -9.90 4.33
CA GLN A 94 7.41 -10.08 3.68
C GLN A 94 7.53 -11.47 3.00
N PRO A 95 7.36 -12.62 3.67
CA PRO A 95 7.46 -13.92 3.01
C PRO A 95 6.40 -14.12 1.93
N CYS A 96 5.19 -13.57 2.08
CA CYS A 96 4.17 -13.63 1.04
C CYS A 96 4.58 -12.83 -0.22
N LEU A 97 5.13 -11.62 -0.04
CA LEU A 97 5.67 -10.81 -1.13
C LEU A 97 6.84 -11.50 -1.82
N TRP A 98 7.75 -12.10 -1.05
CA TRP A 98 8.84 -12.91 -1.60
C TRP A 98 8.32 -14.04 -2.49
N VAL A 99 7.29 -14.77 -2.05
CA VAL A 99 6.66 -15.81 -2.87
C VAL A 99 6.07 -15.23 -4.15
N ALA A 100 5.41 -14.07 -4.08
CA ALA A 100 4.79 -13.44 -5.24
C ALA A 100 5.83 -12.99 -6.29
N VAL A 101 6.93 -12.38 -5.85
CA VAL A 101 8.03 -11.94 -6.72
C VAL A 101 8.77 -13.14 -7.32
N GLU A 102 9.19 -14.10 -6.48
CA GLU A 102 9.94 -15.28 -6.91
C GLU A 102 9.14 -16.20 -7.85
N SER A 103 7.81 -16.17 -7.74
CA SER A 103 6.90 -16.93 -8.62
C SER A 103 6.39 -16.08 -9.79
N LYS A 104 6.93 -14.87 -9.97
CA LYS A 104 6.60 -13.95 -11.08
C LYS A 104 5.10 -13.69 -11.23
N ILE A 105 4.37 -13.64 -10.12
CA ILE A 105 2.92 -13.42 -10.14
C ILE A 105 2.57 -12.10 -10.84
N PRO A 106 3.23 -10.96 -10.53
CA PRO A 106 2.92 -9.70 -11.21
C PRO A 106 3.09 -9.80 -12.72
N ASP A 107 4.17 -10.44 -13.21
CA ASP A 107 4.45 -10.60 -14.63
C ASP A 107 3.40 -11.47 -15.35
N ILE A 108 2.91 -12.53 -14.67
CA ILE A 108 1.83 -13.39 -15.19
C ILE A 108 0.52 -12.60 -15.31
N LEU A 109 0.20 -11.80 -14.28
CA LEU A 109 -1.03 -11.00 -14.26
C LEU A 109 -1.04 -9.87 -15.29
N THR A 110 0.13 -9.41 -15.77
CA THR A 110 0.22 -8.45 -16.89
C THR A 110 -0.41 -9.00 -18.18
N GLN A 111 -0.44 -10.32 -18.35
CA GLN A 111 -1.07 -10.97 -19.51
C GLN A 111 -2.59 -11.02 -19.41
N SER A 112 -3.17 -10.71 -18.25
CA SER A 112 -4.62 -10.75 -18.01
C SER A 112 -5.07 -9.56 -17.16
N PRO A 113 -5.21 -8.36 -17.76
CA PRO A 113 -5.62 -7.15 -17.04
C PRO A 113 -6.99 -7.26 -16.35
N ASN A 114 -7.89 -8.08 -16.89
CA ASN A 114 -9.21 -8.36 -16.29
C ASN A 114 -9.15 -9.36 -15.13
N GLY A 115 -7.96 -9.84 -14.78
CA GLY A 115 -7.68 -10.79 -13.74
C GLY A 115 -7.54 -12.24 -14.24
N MET A 116 -6.88 -13.05 -13.43
CA MET A 116 -6.60 -14.45 -13.69
C MET A 116 -6.98 -15.31 -12.47
N HIS A 117 -7.58 -16.47 -12.72
CA HIS A 117 -7.93 -17.39 -11.65
C HIS A 117 -6.67 -18.03 -11.04
N VAL A 118 -6.63 -18.22 -9.72
CA VAL A 118 -5.46 -18.73 -8.99
C VAL A 118 -4.92 -20.06 -9.54
N ASN A 119 -5.80 -20.95 -9.99
CA ASN A 119 -5.41 -22.23 -10.59
C ASN A 119 -4.62 -22.04 -11.89
N GLU A 120 -4.92 -21.02 -12.69
CA GLU A 120 -4.18 -20.72 -13.92
C GLU A 120 -2.84 -20.07 -13.59
N ILE A 121 -2.81 -19.16 -12.61
CA ILE A 121 -1.57 -18.56 -12.10
C ILE A 121 -0.60 -19.67 -11.62
N ALA A 122 -1.10 -20.63 -10.84
CA ALA A 122 -0.32 -21.75 -10.30
C ALA A 122 0.27 -22.67 -11.40
N LYS A 123 -0.41 -22.81 -12.55
CA LYS A 123 0.08 -23.60 -13.69
C LYS A 123 1.18 -22.89 -14.46
N ILE A 124 1.10 -21.56 -14.58
CA ILE A 124 2.04 -20.75 -15.36
C ILE A 124 3.29 -20.41 -14.53
N ALA A 125 3.15 -20.32 -13.20
CA ALA A 125 4.23 -19.98 -12.30
C ALA A 125 5.46 -20.88 -12.50
N PRO A 126 6.69 -20.30 -12.59
CA PRO A 126 7.91 -21.07 -12.82
C PRO A 126 8.29 -21.96 -11.62
N LYS A 127 7.79 -21.62 -10.43
CA LYS A 127 7.91 -22.44 -9.22
C LYS A 127 6.59 -23.16 -8.99
N PHE A 128 6.67 -24.46 -8.73
CA PHE A 128 5.49 -25.24 -8.37
C PHE A 128 4.88 -24.70 -7.08
N LEU A 129 3.63 -24.27 -7.17
CA LEU A 129 2.83 -23.82 -6.05
C LEU A 129 1.52 -24.58 -6.02
N GLU A 130 1.22 -25.20 -4.88
CA GLU A 130 -0.11 -25.76 -4.63
C GLU A 130 -1.17 -24.64 -4.75
N PRO A 131 -2.20 -24.77 -5.61
CA PRO A 131 -3.17 -23.70 -5.86
C PRO A 131 -3.85 -23.17 -4.59
N GLN A 132 -4.10 -24.05 -3.62
CA GLN A 132 -4.68 -23.67 -2.32
C GLN A 132 -3.73 -22.79 -1.50
N LYS A 133 -2.42 -23.10 -1.50
CA LYS A 133 -1.42 -22.28 -0.81
C LYS A 133 -1.27 -20.93 -1.48
N LEU A 134 -1.20 -20.92 -2.81
CA LEU A 134 -1.14 -19.69 -3.59
C LEU A 134 -2.38 -18.81 -3.32
N SER A 135 -3.58 -19.41 -3.28
CA SER A 135 -4.84 -18.72 -2.97
C SER A 135 -4.75 -18.00 -1.63
N HIS A 136 -4.31 -18.67 -0.55
CA HIS A 136 -4.15 -18.01 0.75
C HIS A 136 -3.16 -16.84 0.73
N ILE A 137 -2.04 -17.00 0.04
CA ILE A 137 -0.99 -15.96 -0.06
C ILE A 137 -1.53 -14.74 -0.82
N ILE A 138 -2.11 -14.95 -2.01
CA ILE A 138 -2.57 -13.83 -2.84
C ILE A 138 -3.80 -13.15 -2.24
N HIS A 139 -4.69 -13.88 -1.56
CA HIS A 139 -5.80 -13.29 -0.78
C HIS A 139 -5.29 -12.41 0.35
N PHE A 140 -4.29 -12.89 1.10
CA PHE A 140 -3.67 -12.09 2.14
C PHE A 140 -3.06 -10.81 1.55
N LEU A 141 -2.31 -10.91 0.45
CA LEU A 141 -1.72 -9.75 -0.22
C LEU A 141 -2.78 -8.79 -0.79
N ALA A 142 -3.87 -9.31 -1.37
CA ALA A 142 -5.00 -8.52 -1.84
C ALA A 142 -5.69 -7.77 -0.69
N SER A 143 -5.86 -8.42 0.47
CA SER A 143 -6.43 -7.78 1.67
C SER A 143 -5.59 -6.63 2.23
N ARG A 144 -4.30 -6.58 1.88
CA ARG A 144 -3.35 -5.50 2.22
C ARG A 144 -3.19 -4.48 1.09
N GLY A 145 -3.91 -4.66 -0.03
CA GLY A 145 -3.87 -3.75 -1.17
C GLY A 145 -2.66 -3.93 -2.09
N TYR A 146 -1.96 -5.07 -2.04
CA TYR A 146 -0.88 -5.35 -3.00
C TYR A 146 -1.38 -5.84 -4.36
N PHE A 147 -2.55 -6.49 -4.41
CA PHE A 147 -3.20 -6.94 -5.64
C PHE A 147 -4.70 -6.63 -5.57
N ARG A 148 -5.37 -6.64 -6.73
CA ARG A 148 -6.82 -6.45 -6.81
C ARG A 148 -7.54 -7.78 -6.99
N GLU A 149 -8.46 -8.13 -6.09
CA GLU A 149 -9.38 -9.24 -6.32
C GLU A 149 -10.57 -8.75 -7.16
N VAL A 150 -10.75 -9.32 -8.34
CA VAL A 150 -11.84 -8.95 -9.28
C VAL A 150 -13.10 -9.76 -8.98
N SER A 151 -12.92 -11.03 -8.64
CA SER A 151 -13.97 -11.95 -8.19
C SER A 151 -13.32 -13.10 -7.41
N TYR A 152 -14.12 -13.98 -6.81
CA TYR A 152 -13.62 -15.10 -6.01
C TYR A 152 -12.46 -15.85 -6.70
N ASN A 153 -11.27 -15.82 -6.09
CA ASN A 153 -10.04 -16.44 -6.59
C ASN A 153 -9.52 -15.91 -7.94
N VAL A 154 -9.97 -14.75 -8.41
CA VAL A 154 -9.52 -14.08 -9.64
C VAL A 154 -8.85 -12.77 -9.27
N PHE A 155 -7.57 -12.65 -9.60
CA PHE A 155 -6.72 -11.53 -9.17
C PHE A 155 -6.14 -10.79 -10.36
N ALA A 156 -5.96 -9.48 -10.23
CA ALA A 156 -5.34 -8.60 -11.21
C ALA A 156 -4.27 -7.73 -10.52
N ASN A 157 -3.35 -7.18 -11.32
CA ASN A 157 -2.42 -6.17 -10.86
C ASN A 157 -3.16 -4.87 -10.51
N ASN A 158 -2.68 -4.19 -9.48
CA ASN A 158 -2.98 -2.82 -9.14
C ASN A 158 -1.68 -1.98 -9.16
N HIS A 159 -1.80 -0.70 -8.80
CA HIS A 159 -0.71 0.27 -8.91
C HIS A 159 0.53 -0.18 -8.13
N LEU A 160 0.33 -0.76 -6.94
CA LEU A 160 1.42 -1.26 -6.09
C LEU A 160 2.08 -2.53 -6.65
N SER A 161 1.31 -3.54 -7.09
CA SER A 161 1.89 -4.77 -7.68
C SER A 161 2.73 -4.53 -8.92
N LEU A 162 2.50 -3.44 -9.68
CA LEU A 162 3.34 -3.11 -10.84
C LEU A 162 4.78 -2.83 -10.43
N THR A 163 5.02 -2.29 -9.23
CA THR A 163 6.38 -2.10 -8.70
C THR A 163 7.11 -3.41 -8.44
N LEU A 164 6.38 -4.53 -8.33
CA LEU A 164 6.93 -5.87 -8.09
C LEU A 164 7.24 -6.64 -9.40
N LEU A 165 7.04 -6.02 -10.57
CA LEU A 165 7.39 -6.62 -11.85
C LEU A 165 8.88 -6.91 -11.93
N SER A 166 9.25 -8.02 -12.56
CA SER A 166 10.66 -8.42 -12.71
C SER A 166 11.50 -7.42 -13.52
N SER A 167 10.85 -6.55 -14.31
CA SER A 167 11.48 -5.46 -15.05
C SER A 167 11.86 -4.26 -14.17
N ASN A 168 11.29 -4.15 -12.97
CA ASN A 168 11.54 -3.05 -12.04
C ASN A 168 12.60 -3.49 -11.02
N PRO A 169 13.80 -2.88 -11.04
CA PRO A 169 14.77 -3.13 -9.99
C PRO A 169 14.28 -2.43 -8.71
N LEU A 170 13.83 -3.23 -7.73
CA LEU A 170 13.64 -2.77 -6.36
C LEU A 170 14.98 -2.58 -5.65
#